data_AF-A0A8R7PJY7-F1
#
_entry.id   AF-A0A8R7PJY7-F1
#
_cell.length_a   1.000
_cell.length_b   1.000
_cell.length_c   1.000
_cell.angle_alpha   90.00
_cell.angle_beta   90.00
_cell.angle_gamma   90.00
#
_symmetry.space_group_name_H-M   'P 1'
#
loop_
_entity.id
_entity.type
_entity.pdbx_description
1 polymer ?
#
loop_
_entity_poly.entity_id
_entity_poly.type
_entity_poly.pdbx_seq_one_letter_code
_entity_poly.pdbx_strand_id
1 'polypeptide(L)'
;VVWSTNTSDAGADRAELLDSGNLVVSDASGRALWQSFDWPTDTLLPGQPITRYRRLVSASARGLPYSGFYNFYFDSNNILNLMYDGPEIS
;
A
#
# COMPACT_ATOMS: atom_id res chain seq x y z
N VAL A 1 10.83 -17.74 -4.35
CA VAL A 1 10.52 -16.38 -3.87
C VAL A 1 9.01 -16.26 -3.82
N VAL A 2 8.42 -15.89 -2.67
CA VAL A 2 6.96 -15.76 -2.50
C VAL A 2 6.49 -14.32 -2.76
N TRP A 3 7.35 -13.34 -2.49
CA TRP A 3 7.16 -11.93 -2.83
C TRP A 3 8.51 -11.22 -2.93
N SER A 4 8.59 -10.15 -3.73
CA SER A 4 9.77 -9.28 -3.87
C SER A 4 9.37 -7.88 -4.35
N THR A 5 10.17 -6.87 -4.00
CA THR A 5 10.03 -5.48 -4.50
C THR A 5 10.47 -5.31 -5.96
N ASN A 6 11.13 -6.34 -6.53
CA ASN A 6 11.68 -6.35 -7.89
C ASN A 6 12.70 -5.24 -8.15
N THR A 7 13.48 -4.86 -7.14
CA THR A 7 14.51 -3.81 -7.22
C THR A 7 15.93 -4.33 -7.39
N SER A 8 16.13 -5.64 -7.55
CA SER A 8 17.45 -6.27 -7.64
C SER A 8 18.26 -5.75 -8.83
N ASP A 9 17.63 -5.62 -10.00
CA ASP A 9 18.28 -5.09 -11.21
C ASP A 9 18.51 -3.57 -11.15
N ALA A 10 17.91 -2.89 -10.18
CA ALA A 10 18.03 -1.45 -9.98
C ALA A 10 19.13 -1.06 -8.96
N GLY A 11 19.94 -2.03 -8.51
CA GLY A 11 21.03 -1.78 -7.57
C GLY A 11 20.56 -1.48 -6.16
N ALA A 12 19.52 -2.17 -5.68
CA ALA A 12 19.07 -2.06 -4.30
C ALA A 12 20.21 -2.40 -3.32
N ASP A 13 20.41 -1.52 -2.35
CA ASP A 13 21.54 -1.54 -1.43
C ASP A 13 21.07 -1.73 0.02
N ARG A 14 20.01 -1.02 0.43
CA ARG A 14 19.47 -1.10 1.79
C ARG A 14 17.95 -0.98 1.86
N ALA A 15 17.41 -1.43 2.98
CA ALA A 15 16.01 -1.27 3.35
C ALA A 15 15.94 -0.59 4.73
N GLU A 16 15.13 0.47 4.83
CA GLU A 16 15.05 1.32 6.01
C GLU A 16 13.58 1.57 6.37
N LEU A 17 13.21 1.35 7.63
CA LEU A 17 11.92 1.76 8.17
C LEU A 17 12.07 3.17 8.76
N LEU A 18 11.42 4.15 8.14
CA LEU A 18 11.44 5.53 8.59
C LEU A 18 10.51 5.73 9.80
N ASP A 19 10.74 6.79 10.57
CA ASP A 19 9.89 7.17 11.72
C ASP A 19 8.42 7.43 11.34
N SER A 20 8.14 7.70 10.06
CA SER A 20 6.78 7.80 9.53
C SER A 20 6.06 6.45 9.40
N GLY A 21 6.78 5.34 9.55
CA GLY A 21 6.30 3.98 9.24
C GLY A 21 6.47 3.57 7.78
N ASN A 22 7.07 4.42 6.94
CA ASN A 22 7.36 4.08 5.55
C ASN A 22 8.60 3.17 5.48
N LEU A 23 8.46 1.97 4.92
CA LEU A 23 9.57 1.08 4.62
C LEU A 23 10.07 1.40 3.21
N VAL A 24 11.32 1.84 3.09
CA VAL A 24 11.93 2.27 1.85
C VAL A 24 13.08 1.35 1.48
N VAL A 25 13.11 0.90 0.23
CA VAL A 25 14.29 0.26 -0.37
C VAL A 25 14.98 1.30 -1.24
N SER A 26 16.29 1.48 -1.06
CA SER A 26 17.08 2.52 -1.75
C SER A 26 18.36 1.94 -2.35
N ASP A 27 18.90 2.65 -3.35
CA ASP A 27 20.24 2.38 -3.88
C ASP A 27 21.35 3.01 -3.00
N ALA A 28 22.61 2.72 -3.33
CA ALA A 28 23.76 3.23 -2.57
C ALA A 28 23.84 4.77 -2.54
N SER A 29 23.22 5.47 -3.50
CA SER A 29 23.13 6.94 -3.50
C SER A 29 22.01 7.49 -2.61
N GLY A 30 21.16 6.60 -2.07
CA GLY A 30 19.99 6.93 -1.26
C GLY A 30 18.76 7.29 -2.06
N ARG A 31 18.75 7.08 -3.38
CA ARG A 31 17.53 7.22 -4.17
C ARG A 31 16.60 6.06 -3.85
N ALA A 32 15.35 6.39 -3.50
CA ALA A 32 14.32 5.38 -3.27
C ALA A 32 13.99 4.63 -4.57
N LEU A 33 14.03 3.31 -4.49
CA LEU A 33 13.66 2.38 -5.56
C LEU A 33 12.26 1.81 -5.36
N TRP A 34 11.84 1.68 -4.11
CA TRP A 34 10.51 1.18 -3.70
C TRP A 34 10.15 1.74 -2.32
N GLN A 35 8.86 1.98 -2.06
CA GLN A 35 8.35 2.44 -0.76
C GLN A 35 7.05 1.73 -0.40
N SER A 36 6.85 1.36 0.88
CA SER A 36 5.62 0.69 1.32
C SER A 36 4.40 1.61 1.25
N PHE A 37 4.59 2.92 1.36
CA PHE A 37 3.51 3.89 1.25
C PHE A 37 2.83 3.87 -0.13
N ASP A 38 3.54 3.43 -1.17
CA ASP A 38 2.99 3.19 -2.50
C ASP A 38 2.16 1.90 -2.60
N TRP A 39 2.13 1.07 -1.56
CA TRP A 39 1.42 -0.21 -1.54
C TRP A 39 0.60 -0.36 -0.25
N PRO A 40 -0.42 0.49 -0.05
CA PRO A 40 -1.24 0.45 1.16
C PRO A 40 -2.02 -0.87 1.29
N THR A 41 -2.29 -1.26 2.54
CA THR A 41 -3.16 -2.38 2.90
C THR A 41 -4.54 -1.87 3.33
N ASP A 42 -4.89 -1.98 4.61
CA ASP A 42 -6.16 -1.59 5.20
C ASP A 42 -6.05 -0.31 6.05
N THR A 43 -4.84 0.24 6.18
CA THR A 43 -4.53 1.35 7.08
C THR A 43 -3.80 2.48 6.33
N LEU A 44 -4.24 3.72 6.55
CA LEU A 44 -3.58 4.94 6.05
C LEU A 44 -2.82 5.60 7.19
N LEU A 45 -1.50 5.74 7.06
CA LEU A 45 -0.67 6.38 8.09
C LEU A 45 -0.60 7.91 7.91
N PRO A 46 -0.30 8.68 8.98
CA PRO A 46 -0.01 10.10 8.85
C PRO A 46 1.12 10.37 7.84
N GLY A 47 0.89 11.31 6.92
CA GLY A 47 1.85 11.65 5.87
C GLY A 47 1.92 10.67 4.69
N GLN A 48 1.18 9.56 4.72
CA GLN A 48 1.05 8.66 3.57
C GLN A 48 0.13 9.29 2.50
N PRO A 49 0.61 9.51 1.26
CA PRO A 49 -0.23 10.03 0.19
C PRO A 49 -1.26 8.99 -0.26
N ILE A 50 -2.53 9.37 -0.30
CA ILE A 50 -3.56 8.61 -1.02
C ILE A 50 -3.74 9.22 -2.41
N THR A 51 -3.34 8.47 -3.44
CA THR A 51 -3.47 8.91 -4.83
C THR A 51 -4.56 8.12 -5.53
N ARG A 52 -5.02 8.59 -6.70
CA ARG A 52 -6.03 7.88 -7.52
C ARG A 52 -5.63 6.47 -7.97
N TYR A 53 -4.37 6.09 -7.83
CA TYR A 53 -3.85 4.78 -8.22
C TYR A 53 -3.80 3.79 -7.07
N ARG A 54 -4.09 4.25 -5.85
CA ARG A 54 -3.98 3.45 -4.64
C ARG A 54 -5.36 3.34 -4.00
N ARG A 55 -5.62 2.18 -3.41
CA ARG A 55 -6.81 1.90 -2.64
C ARG A 55 -6.41 1.18 -1.37
N LEU A 56 -7.12 1.45 -0.30
CA LEU A 56 -7.06 0.60 0.88
C LEU A 56 -8.11 -0.50 0.72
N VAL A 57 -7.74 -1.71 1.11
CA VAL A 57 -8.62 -2.88 1.12
C VAL A 57 -8.67 -3.39 2.54
N SER A 58 -9.86 -3.49 3.13
CA SER A 58 -10.03 -3.93 4.51
C SER A 58 -9.43 -5.32 4.73
N ALA A 59 -9.08 -5.65 5.97
CA ALA A 59 -8.91 -7.06 6.36
C ALA A 59 -10.26 -7.80 6.34
N SER A 60 -10.21 -9.11 6.11
CA SER A 60 -11.36 -10.03 6.15
C SER A 60 -11.90 -10.22 7.58
N ALA A 61 -11.00 -10.19 8.57
CA ALA A 61 -11.32 -10.14 9.98
C ALA A 61 -10.16 -9.52 10.75
N ARG A 62 -10.40 -9.12 12.00
CA ARG A 62 -9.36 -8.54 12.86
C ARG A 62 -8.17 -9.50 13.00
N GLY A 63 -6.97 -8.99 12.70
CA GLY A 63 -5.72 -9.73 12.82
C GLY A 63 -5.44 -10.74 11.70
N LEU A 64 -6.29 -10.83 10.68
CA LEU A 64 -6.05 -11.70 9.53
C LEU A 64 -5.39 -10.92 8.38
N PRO A 65 -4.44 -11.53 7.65
CA PRO A 65 -3.75 -10.88 6.53
C PRO A 65 -4.55 -10.91 5.23
N TYR A 66 -5.70 -11.58 5.20
CA TYR A 66 -6.51 -11.73 4.00
C TYR A 66 -7.38 -10.49 3.77
N SER A 67 -7.47 -10.05 2.52
CA SER A 67 -8.35 -8.98 2.08
C SER A 67 -9.83 -9.32 2.31
N GLY A 68 -10.58 -8.32 2.76
CA GLY A 68 -12.03 -8.31 2.84
C GLY A 68 -12.64 -7.59 1.64
N PHE A 69 -13.87 -7.10 1.83
CA PHE A 69 -14.69 -6.58 0.73
C PHE A 69 -14.84 -5.06 0.74
N TYR A 70 -14.29 -4.34 1.73
CA TYR A 70 -14.39 -2.89 1.79
C TYR A 70 -13.17 -2.24 1.15
N ASN A 71 -13.41 -1.31 0.22
CA ASN A 71 -12.40 -0.56 -0.48
C ASN A 71 -12.54 0.94 -0.16
N PHE A 72 -11.41 1.62 0.05
CA PHE A 72 -11.35 3.07 0.26
C PHE A 72 -10.37 3.71 -0.72
N TYR A 73 -10.86 4.56 -1.63
CA TYR A 73 -10.08 5.04 -2.78
C TYR A 73 -10.63 6.31 -3.42
N PHE A 74 -9.80 7.00 -4.23
CA PHE A 74 -10.26 8.07 -5.12
C PHE A 74 -10.68 7.53 -6.48
N ASP A 75 -11.85 7.94 -6.98
CA ASP A 75 -12.27 7.63 -8.35
C ASP A 75 -11.67 8.59 -9.40
N SER A 76 -12.04 8.40 -10.67
CA SER A 76 -11.58 9.23 -11.79
C SER A 76 -12.03 10.70 -11.72
N ASN A 77 -13.06 11.00 -10.91
CA ASN A 77 -13.58 12.35 -10.68
C ASN A 77 -12.97 12.99 -9.42
N ASN A 78 -11.97 12.34 -8.81
CA ASN A 78 -11.33 12.73 -7.55
C ASN A 78 -12.28 12.73 -6.35
N ILE A 79 -13.34 11.93 -6.39
CA ILE A 79 -14.21 11.71 -5.23
C ILE A 79 -13.64 10.56 -4.39
N LEU A 80 -13.57 10.77 -3.08
CA LEU A 80 -13.15 9.77 -2.12
C LEU A 80 -14.33 8.84 -1.79
N ASN A 81 -14.19 7.57 -2.09
CA ASN A 81 -15.24 6.57 -1.98
C ASN A 81 -14.90 5.52 -0.91
N LEU A 82 -15.92 5.08 -0.19
CA LEU A 82 -15.91 3.86 0.64
C LEU A 82 -16.94 2.89 0.05
N MET A 83 -16.47 1.79 -0.54
CA MET A 83 -17.29 0.87 -1.33
C MET A 83 -17.22 -0.55 -0.77
N TYR A 84 -18.38 -1.23 -0.74
CA TYR A 84 -18.45 -2.68 -0.52
C TYR A 84 -18.46 -3.39 -1.88
N ASP A 85 -17.51 -4.30 -2.07
CA ASP A 85 -17.29 -5.09 -3.29
C ASP A 85 -17.32 -6.60 -2.95
N GLY A 86 -18.32 -6.99 -2.15
CA GLY A 86 -18.53 -8.36 -1.71
C GLY A 86 -19.79 -8.99 -2.29
N PRO A 87 -20.10 -10.24 -1.91
CA PRO A 87 -21.30 -10.93 -2.37
C PRO A 87 -22.57 -10.11 -2.04
N GLU A 88 -23.58 -10.18 -2.89
CA GLU A 88 -24.88 -9.58 -2.58
C GLU A 88 -25.41 -10.17 -1.27
N ILE A 89 -25.67 -9.29 -0.32
CA ILE A 89 -26.36 -9.62 0.92
C ILE A 89 -27.84 -9.32 0.67
N SER A 90 -28.64 -10.39 0.56
CA SER A 90 -30.11 -10.32 0.46
C SER A 90 -30.77 -9.79 1.74
#